data_AF-A0AA92TUA8-F1
#
_entry.id   AF-A0AA92TUA8-F1
#
_cell.length_a   1.000
_cell.length_b   1.000
_cell.length_c   1.000
_cell.angle_alpha   90.00
_cell.angle_beta   90.00
_cell.angle_gamma   90.00
#
_symmetry.space_group_name_H-M   'P 1'
#
loop_
_entity.id
_entity.type
_entity.pdbx_description
1 polymer ?
#
loop_
_entity_poly.entity_id
_entity_poly.type
_entity_poly.pdbx_seq_one_letter_code
_entity_poly.pdbx_strand_id
1 'polypeptide(L)'
;MKERLKMIFDRIDIFVVCIVIGLCFCIVEAFLGIWDVFADCFVITLLATEVCYTLRCNEKLQIELIETKEKLKEAEKESDTAIHQIVKKSRIIRFYVLLEMLWRERWACEHAKVNYCKHRITLRQLIDAMNHFDKRCDEISNKISELTKDLNEFDK
;
A
#
# COMPACT_ATOMS: atom_id res chain seq x y z
N MET A 1 0.28 12.98 19.84
CA MET A 1 0.42 13.46 21.24
C MET A 1 -0.73 14.34 21.71
N LYS A 2 -1.28 15.24 20.86
CA LYS A 2 -2.36 16.16 21.22
C LYS A 2 -3.66 15.47 21.69
N GLU A 3 -4.00 14.33 21.10
CA GLU A 3 -5.23 13.58 21.45
C GLU A 3 -5.11 12.75 22.73
N ARG A 4 -3.93 12.18 23.01
CA ARG A 4 -3.67 11.45 24.27
C ARG A 4 -3.80 12.38 25.49
N LEU A 5 -3.36 13.63 25.36
CA LEU A 5 -3.56 14.66 26.39
C LEU A 5 -5.04 15.03 26.56
N LYS A 6 -5.81 15.10 25.47
CA LYS A 6 -7.24 15.43 25.52
C LYS A 6 -8.07 14.35 26.24
N MET A 7 -7.73 13.07 26.05
CA MET A 7 -8.37 11.97 26.78
C MET A 7 -8.06 12.01 28.29
N ILE A 8 -6.86 12.42 28.68
CA ILE A 8 -6.50 12.60 30.09
C ILE A 8 -7.30 13.75 30.71
N PHE A 9 -7.53 14.84 29.98
CA PHE A 9 -8.33 15.96 30.47
C PHE A 9 -9.82 15.62 30.62
N ASP A 10 -10.44 14.92 29.67
CA ASP A 10 -11.83 14.44 29.80
C ASP A 10 -12.01 13.49 30.99
N ARG A 11 -10.98 12.68 31.30
CA ARG A 11 -10.98 11.82 32.49
C ARG A 11 -11.00 12.63 33.78
N ILE A 12 -10.25 13.73 33.85
CA ILE A 12 -10.21 14.62 35.01
C ILE A 12 -11.55 15.33 35.21
N ASP A 13 -12.18 15.79 34.13
CA ASP A 13 -13.43 16.57 34.20
C ASP A 13 -14.61 15.71 34.70
N ILE A 14 -14.76 14.48 34.20
CA ILE A 14 -15.78 13.53 34.69
C ILE A 14 -15.54 13.16 36.15
N PHE A 15 -14.28 12.94 36.54
CA PHE A 15 -13.93 12.58 37.92
C PHE A 15 -14.23 13.72 38.91
N VAL A 16 -13.95 14.97 38.52
CA VAL A 16 -14.25 16.16 39.32
C VAL A 16 -15.76 16.36 39.49
N VAL A 17 -16.54 16.21 38.41
CA VAL A 17 -18.01 16.32 38.49
C VAL A 17 -18.60 15.29 39.44
N CYS A 18 -18.09 14.06 39.44
CA CYS A 18 -18.59 13.00 40.30
C CYS A 18 -18.17 13.15 41.77
N ILE A 19 -16.98 13.69 42.04
CA ILE A 19 -16.58 14.09 43.39
C ILE A 19 -17.50 15.20 43.92
N VAL A 20 -17.82 16.21 43.10
CA VAL A 20 -18.71 17.31 43.50
C VAL A 20 -20.12 16.82 43.78
N ILE A 21 -20.69 15.98 42.92
CA ILE A 21 -22.03 15.40 43.13
C ILE A 21 -22.04 14.51 44.37
N GLY A 22 -21.03 13.66 44.55
CA GLY A 22 -20.88 12.82 45.75
C GLY A 22 -20.84 13.65 47.03
N LEU A 23 -20.04 14.72 47.05
CA LEU A 23 -19.94 15.66 48.18
C LEU A 23 -21.28 16.37 48.47
N CYS A 24 -22.06 16.73 47.45
CA CYS A 24 -23.38 17.30 47.64
C CYS A 24 -24.37 16.31 48.27
N PHE A 25 -24.34 15.04 47.84
CA PHE A 25 -25.14 13.97 48.46
C PHE A 25 -24.68 13.67 49.90
N CYS A 26 -23.38 13.75 50.21
CA CYS A 26 -22.87 13.62 51.58
C CYS A 26 -23.57 14.58 52.56
N ILE A 27 -23.77 15.83 52.13
CA ILE A 27 -24.40 16.86 52.98
C ILE A 27 -25.85 16.47 53.28
N VAL A 28 -26.58 15.97 52.28
CA VAL A 28 -27.99 15.59 52.42
C VAL A 28 -28.16 14.33 53.27
N GLU A 29 -27.31 13.32 53.08
CA GLU A 29 -27.39 12.05 53.82
C GLU A 29 -26.91 12.19 55.28
N ALA A 30 -25.92 13.05 55.55
CA ALA A 30 -25.52 13.41 56.90
C ALA A 30 -26.67 14.09 57.68
N PHE A 31 -27.53 14.84 56.99
CA PHE A 31 -28.75 15.42 57.58
C PHE A 31 -29.85 14.38 57.85
N LEU A 32 -29.89 13.27 57.10
CA LEU A 32 -30.88 12.19 57.25
C LEU A 32 -30.41 11.03 58.15
N GLY A 33 -29.13 10.98 58.52
CA GLY A 33 -28.58 10.05 59.51
C GLY A 33 -28.30 8.63 59.00
N ILE A 34 -28.22 8.42 57.67
CA ILE A 34 -28.07 7.10 57.04
C ILE A 34 -26.65 6.98 56.46
N TRP A 35 -25.70 6.52 57.27
CA TRP A 35 -24.27 6.43 56.88
C TRP A 35 -23.89 5.20 56.03
N ASP A 36 -24.71 4.15 56.02
CA ASP A 36 -24.40 2.89 55.31
C ASP A 36 -24.66 3.00 53.80
N VAL A 37 -25.73 3.72 53.43
CA VAL A 37 -26.09 4.01 52.02
C VAL A 37 -25.05 4.88 51.32
N PHE A 38 -24.30 5.68 52.08
CA PHE A 38 -23.27 6.59 51.57
C PHE A 38 -22.12 5.86 50.87
N ALA A 39 -21.55 4.84 51.52
CA ALA A 39 -20.40 4.11 51.00
C ALA A 39 -20.76 3.38 49.70
N ASP A 40 -21.94 2.75 49.68
CA ASP A 40 -22.45 2.06 48.49
C ASP A 40 -22.76 3.04 47.35
N CYS A 41 -23.38 4.18 47.64
CA CYS A 41 -23.71 5.20 46.64
C CYS A 41 -22.44 5.78 45.98
N PHE A 42 -21.40 6.05 46.76
CA PHE A 42 -20.11 6.56 46.27
C PHE A 42 -19.35 5.54 45.40
N VAL A 43 -19.36 4.26 45.80
CA VAL A 43 -18.73 3.18 45.03
C VAL A 43 -19.46 2.95 43.70
N ILE A 44 -20.79 2.96 43.71
CA ILE A 44 -21.61 2.80 42.48
C ILE A 44 -21.37 3.97 41.51
N THR A 45 -21.26 5.21 42.01
CA THR A 45 -20.97 6.37 41.14
C THR A 45 -19.58 6.31 40.53
N LEU A 46 -18.55 5.93 41.31
CA LEU A 46 -17.20 5.72 40.77
C LEU A 46 -17.18 4.64 39.68
N LEU A 47 -17.79 3.48 39.96
CA LEU A 47 -17.87 2.39 38.98
C LEU A 47 -18.63 2.80 37.71
N ALA A 48 -19.77 3.50 37.86
CA ALA A 48 -20.54 4.00 36.72
C ALA A 48 -19.71 4.97 35.85
N THR A 49 -18.90 5.83 36.45
CA THR A 49 -18.06 6.78 35.69
C THR A 49 -16.93 6.12 34.92
N GLU A 50 -16.30 5.10 35.51
CA GLU A 50 -15.28 4.31 34.81
C GLU A 50 -15.89 3.52 33.65
N VAL A 51 -17.09 2.95 33.84
CA VAL A 51 -17.83 2.27 32.76
C VAL A 51 -18.23 3.24 31.65
N CYS A 52 -18.77 4.42 31.98
CA CYS A 52 -19.10 5.45 30.98
C CYS A 52 -17.86 5.95 30.22
N TYR A 53 -16.74 6.13 30.91
CA TYR A 53 -15.49 6.55 30.28
C TYR A 53 -14.92 5.48 29.34
N THR A 54 -14.92 4.21 29.76
CA THR A 54 -14.43 3.10 28.92
C THR A 54 -15.29 2.90 27.68
N LEU A 55 -16.62 3.03 27.79
CA LEU A 55 -17.55 3.01 26.66
C LEU A 55 -17.25 4.12 25.65
N ARG A 56 -17.14 5.37 26.11
CA ARG A 56 -16.85 6.52 25.24
C ARG A 56 -15.47 6.43 24.57
N CYS A 57 -14.48 5.94 25.32
CA CYS A 57 -13.14 5.70 24.78
C CYS A 57 -13.16 4.61 23.69
N ASN A 58 -13.90 3.53 23.92
CA ASN A 58 -14.08 2.44 22.94
C ASN A 58 -14.79 2.92 21.68
N GLU A 59 -15.86 3.71 21.78
CA GLU A 59 -16.54 4.30 20.62
C GLU A 59 -15.58 5.15 19.79
N LYS A 60 -14.80 6.01 20.46
CA LYS A 60 -13.83 6.88 19.78
C LYS A 60 -12.71 6.08 19.10
N LEU A 61 -12.18 5.07 19.79
CA LEU A 61 -11.20 4.14 19.23
C LEU A 61 -11.75 3.39 18.01
N GLN A 62 -13.02 2.98 18.03
CA GLN A 62 -13.64 2.34 16.87
C GLN A 62 -13.75 3.29 15.67
N ILE A 63 -14.11 4.55 15.88
CA ILE A 63 -14.18 5.55 14.81
C ILE A 63 -12.79 5.78 14.20
N GLU A 64 -11.76 6.01 15.02
CA GLU A 64 -10.38 6.19 14.57
C GLU A 64 -9.86 4.94 13.84
N LEU A 65 -10.25 3.75 14.29
CA LEU A 65 -9.90 2.48 13.64
C LEU A 65 -10.58 2.30 12.28
N ILE A 66 -11.83 2.76 12.12
CA ILE A 66 -12.52 2.76 10.82
C ILE A 66 -11.84 3.74 9.87
N GLU A 67 -11.58 4.97 10.30
CA GLU A 67 -10.93 6.01 9.48
C GLU A 67 -9.53 5.58 9.02
N THR A 68 -8.73 4.99 9.92
CA THR A 68 -7.39 4.49 9.58
C THR A 68 -7.45 3.30 8.63
N LYS A 69 -8.44 2.40 8.77
CA LYS A 69 -8.66 1.32 7.80
C LYS A 69 -9.06 1.83 6.41
N GLU A 70 -9.87 2.88 6.33
CA GLU A 70 -10.22 3.51 5.05
C GLU A 70 -8.99 4.12 4.38
N LYS A 71 -8.20 4.90 5.14
CA LYS A 71 -6.93 5.46 4.65
C LYS A 71 -5.94 4.38 4.21
N LEU A 72 -5.87 3.26 4.93
CA LEU A 72 -5.04 2.11 4.55
C LEU A 72 -5.49 1.52 3.20
N LYS A 73 -6.80 1.32 3.01
CA LYS A 73 -7.35 0.80 1.75
C LYS A 73 -7.11 1.76 0.58
N GLU A 74 -7.19 3.06 0.82
CA GLU A 74 -6.90 4.07 -0.20
C GLU A 74 -5.43 4.02 -0.61
N ALA A 75 -4.52 4.00 0.37
CA ALA A 75 -3.08 3.86 0.11
C ALA A 75 -2.73 2.54 -0.57
N GLU A 76 -3.39 1.44 -0.22
CA GLU A 76 -3.22 0.13 -0.87
C GLU A 76 -3.59 0.20 -2.36
N LYS A 77 -4.75 0.80 -2.69
CA LYS A 77 -5.18 1.02 -4.08
C LYS A 77 -4.22 1.89 -4.88
N GLU A 78 -3.71 2.97 -4.28
CA GLU A 78 -2.69 3.82 -4.90
C GLU A 78 -1.41 3.03 -5.16
N SER A 79 -0.99 2.20 -4.20
CA SER A 79 0.20 1.35 -4.32
C SER A 79 0.05 0.30 -5.42
N ASP A 80 -1.10 -0.36 -5.53
CA ASP A 80 -1.40 -1.33 -6.58
C ASP A 80 -1.39 -0.67 -7.96
N THR A 81 -1.94 0.53 -8.06
CA THR A 81 -1.92 1.32 -9.30
C THR A 81 -0.48 1.68 -9.70
N ALA A 82 0.35 2.10 -8.74
CA ALA A 82 1.75 2.40 -8.98
C ALA A 82 2.55 1.15 -9.41
N ILE A 83 2.34 0.02 -8.74
CA ILE A 83 2.95 -1.27 -9.10
C ILE A 83 2.55 -1.67 -10.52
N HIS A 84 1.27 -1.55 -10.86
CA HIS A 84 0.77 -1.84 -12.20
C HIS A 84 1.47 -0.98 -13.27
N GLN A 85 1.62 0.33 -13.02
CA GLN A 85 2.36 1.23 -13.92
C GLN A 85 3.85 0.86 -14.04
N ILE A 86 4.50 0.46 -12.95
CA ILE A 86 5.90 0.03 -12.96
C ILE A 86 6.07 -1.22 -13.81
N VAL A 87 5.19 -2.22 -13.67
CA VAL A 87 5.22 -3.45 -14.47
C VAL A 87 5.03 -3.13 -15.95
N LYS A 88 4.08 -2.25 -16.29
CA LYS A 88 3.87 -1.80 -17.68
C LYS A 88 5.11 -1.12 -18.25
N LYS A 89 5.70 -0.17 -17.54
CA LYS A 89 6.95 0.51 -17.96
C LYS A 89 8.11 -0.47 -18.13
N SER A 90 8.26 -1.44 -17.24
CA SER A 90 9.30 -2.48 -17.33
C SER A 90 9.16 -3.33 -18.59
N ARG A 91 7.94 -3.70 -18.97
CA ARG A 91 7.66 -4.43 -20.23
C ARG A 91 7.98 -3.59 -21.46
N ILE A 92 7.63 -2.30 -21.46
CA ILE A 92 7.97 -1.38 -22.56
C ILE A 92 9.49 -1.26 -22.73
N ILE A 93 10.23 -1.14 -21.63
CA ILE A 93 11.71 -1.11 -21.68
C ILE A 93 12.24 -2.41 -22.32
N ARG A 94 11.74 -3.57 -21.90
CA ARG A 94 12.12 -4.86 -22.47
C ARG A 94 11.83 -4.95 -23.97
N PHE A 95 10.71 -4.38 -24.42
CA PHE A 95 10.34 -4.31 -25.83
C PHE A 95 11.37 -3.51 -26.65
N TYR A 96 11.77 -2.33 -26.17
CA TYR A 96 12.80 -1.52 -26.83
C TYR A 96 14.17 -2.21 -26.86
N VAL A 97 14.55 -2.90 -25.78
CA VAL A 97 15.79 -3.68 -25.74
C VAL A 97 15.78 -4.79 -26.81
N LEU A 98 14.66 -5.50 -26.97
CA LEU A 98 14.54 -6.53 -28.01
C LEU A 98 14.61 -5.93 -29.43
N LEU A 99 13.99 -4.77 -29.66
CA LEU A 99 14.11 -4.07 -30.94
C LEU A 99 15.55 -3.65 -31.25
N GLU A 100 16.29 -3.16 -30.25
CA GLU A 100 17.70 -2.84 -30.42
C GLU A 100 18.53 -4.08 -30.77
N MET A 101 18.29 -5.20 -30.07
CA MET A 101 18.95 -6.47 -30.39
C MET A 101 18.63 -6.92 -31.82
N LEU A 102 17.36 -6.87 -32.24
CA LEU A 102 16.94 -7.22 -33.59
C LEU A 102 17.67 -6.37 -34.63
N TRP A 103 17.76 -5.06 -34.39
CA TRP A 103 18.45 -4.14 -35.28
C TRP A 103 19.94 -4.45 -35.37
N ARG A 104 20.60 -4.75 -34.24
CA ARG A 104 22.02 -5.14 -34.21
C ARG A 104 22.28 -6.44 -34.97
N GLU A 105 21.43 -7.46 -34.83
CA GLU A 105 21.58 -8.72 -35.57
C GLU A 105 21.40 -8.51 -37.09
N ARG A 106 20.39 -7.74 -37.50
CA ARG A 106 20.22 -7.38 -38.92
C ARG A 106 21.41 -6.59 -39.46
N TRP A 107 21.92 -5.63 -38.68
CA TRP A 107 23.11 -4.87 -39.05
C TRP A 107 24.34 -5.77 -39.21
N ALA A 108 24.55 -6.74 -38.32
CA ALA A 108 25.64 -7.71 -38.42
C ALA A 108 25.52 -8.58 -39.68
N CYS A 109 24.30 -8.98 -40.06
CA CYS A 109 24.03 -9.71 -41.31
C CYS A 109 24.39 -8.87 -42.54
N GLU A 110 23.95 -7.61 -42.61
CA GLU A 110 24.31 -6.69 -43.70
C GLU A 110 25.82 -6.44 -43.74
N HIS A 111 26.46 -6.29 -42.59
CA HIS A 111 27.90 -6.13 -42.51
C HIS A 111 28.66 -7.37 -43.02
N ALA A 112 28.13 -8.58 -42.83
CA ALA A 112 28.68 -9.79 -43.41
C ALA A 112 28.58 -9.77 -44.95
N LYS A 113 27.45 -9.34 -45.52
CA LYS A 113 27.29 -9.15 -46.98
C LYS A 113 28.31 -8.17 -47.54
N VAL A 114 28.52 -7.04 -46.85
CA VAL A 114 29.55 -6.05 -47.24
C VAL A 114 30.95 -6.65 -47.19
N ASN A 115 31.26 -7.46 -46.17
CA ASN A 115 32.57 -8.12 -46.07
C ASN A 115 32.79 -9.13 -47.21
N TYR A 116 31.74 -9.83 -47.65
CA TYR A 116 31.81 -10.71 -48.81
C TYR A 116 32.10 -9.93 -50.10
N CYS A 117 31.40 -8.82 -50.33
CA CYS A 117 31.67 -7.92 -51.48
C CYS A 117 33.09 -7.35 -51.46
N LYS A 118 33.68 -7.16 -50.27
CA LYS A 118 35.08 -6.74 -50.10
C LYS A 118 36.08 -7.90 -50.16
N HIS A 119 35.65 -9.11 -50.52
CA HIS A 119 36.45 -10.34 -50.55
C HIS A 119 37.18 -10.66 -49.22
N ARG A 120 36.64 -10.19 -48.08
CA ARG A 120 37.21 -10.44 -46.74
C ARG A 120 36.77 -11.78 -46.14
N ILE A 121 35.67 -12.32 -46.64
CA ILE A 121 35.11 -13.62 -46.26
C ILE A 121 34.75 -14.41 -47.51
N THR A 122 34.65 -15.73 -47.37
CA THR A 122 34.22 -16.64 -48.43
C THR A 122 32.70 -16.74 -48.52
N LEU A 123 32.19 -17.24 -49.65
CA LEU A 123 30.75 -17.48 -49.85
C LEU A 123 30.18 -18.42 -48.78
N ARG A 124 30.94 -19.46 -48.39
CA ARG A 124 30.52 -20.40 -47.35
C ARG A 124 30.35 -19.70 -45.99
N GLN A 125 31.33 -18.88 -45.62
CA GLN A 125 31.26 -18.08 -44.38
C GLN A 125 30.09 -17.08 -44.41
N LEU A 126 29.77 -16.51 -45.57
CA LEU A 126 28.60 -15.64 -45.71
C LEU A 126 27.30 -16.41 -45.47
N ILE A 127 27.13 -17.58 -46.09
CA ILE A 127 25.93 -18.42 -45.94
C ILE A 127 25.75 -18.83 -44.48
N ASP A 128 26.82 -19.30 -43.82
CA ASP A 128 26.79 -19.69 -42.42
C ASP A 128 26.42 -18.51 -41.51
N ALA A 129 27.00 -17.32 -41.75
CA ALA A 129 26.67 -16.11 -41.00
C ALA A 129 25.20 -15.68 -41.21
N MET A 130 24.71 -15.71 -42.45
CA MET A 130 23.32 -15.37 -42.77
C MET A 130 22.36 -16.31 -42.06
N ASN A 131 22.57 -17.63 -42.15
CA ASN A 131 21.72 -18.62 -41.48
C ASN A 131 21.70 -18.43 -39.95
N HIS A 132 22.86 -18.13 -39.35
CA HIS A 132 22.94 -17.84 -37.92
C HIS A 132 22.13 -16.59 -37.54
N PHE A 133 22.32 -15.48 -38.27
CA PHE A 133 21.64 -14.22 -37.96
C PHE A 133 20.14 -14.26 -38.25
N ASP A 134 19.71 -14.98 -39.29
CA ASP A 134 18.30 -15.16 -39.63
C ASP A 134 17.56 -15.89 -38.50
N LYS A 135 18.14 -16.99 -38.01
CA LYS A 135 17.62 -17.71 -36.84
C LYS A 135 17.53 -16.82 -35.60
N ARG A 136 18.55 -16.01 -35.32
CA ARG A 136 18.52 -15.09 -34.17
C ARG A 136 17.48 -13.99 -34.33
N CYS A 137 17.30 -13.46 -35.54
CA CYS A 137 16.26 -12.48 -35.85
C CYS A 137 14.86 -13.06 -35.64
N ASP A 138 14.63 -14.30 -36.04
CA ASP A 138 13.37 -15.01 -35.82
C ASP A 138 13.09 -15.23 -34.32
N GLU A 139 14.08 -15.68 -33.56
CA GLU A 139 13.95 -15.86 -32.11
C GLU A 139 13.60 -14.54 -31.40
N ILE A 140 14.25 -13.44 -31.78
CA ILE A 140 13.96 -12.12 -31.21
C ILE A 140 12.57 -11.63 -31.65
N SER A 141 12.19 -11.83 -32.92
CA SER A 141 10.88 -11.43 -33.44
C SER A 141 9.74 -12.17 -32.75
N ASN A 142 9.92 -13.47 -32.45
CA ASN A 142 8.96 -14.25 -31.67
C ASN A 142 8.79 -13.70 -30.26
N LYS A 143 9.90 -13.38 -29.57
CA LYS A 143 9.85 -12.75 -28.23
C LYS A 143 9.16 -11.39 -28.24
N ILE A 144 9.36 -10.60 -29.29
CA ILE A 144 8.68 -9.31 -29.49
C ILE A 144 7.17 -9.55 -29.66
N SER A 145 6.78 -10.54 -30.46
CA SER A 145 5.37 -10.89 -30.70
C SER A 145 4.66 -11.31 -29.40
N GLU A 146 5.28 -12.18 -28.61
CA GLU A 146 4.78 -12.58 -27.29
C GLU A 146 4.63 -11.37 -26.36
N LEU A 147 5.68 -10.56 -26.23
CA LEU A 147 5.67 -9.37 -25.38
C LEU A 147 4.63 -8.33 -25.83
N THR A 148 4.32 -8.26 -27.11
CA THR A 148 3.27 -7.37 -27.65
C THR A 148 1.88 -7.85 -27.25
N LYS A 149 1.62 -9.17 -27.28
CA LYS A 149 0.35 -9.74 -26.78
C LYS A 149 0.18 -9.45 -25.30
N ASP A 150 1.23 -9.70 -24.53
CA ASP A 150 1.31 -9.41 -23.10
C ASP A 150 1.05 -7.93 -22.77
N LEU A 151 1.53 -6.99 -23.61
CA LEU A 151 1.26 -5.57 -23.44
C LEU A 151 -0.19 -5.20 -23.80
N ASN A 152 -0.75 -5.79 -24.85
CA ASN A 152 -2.14 -5.56 -25.25
C ASN A 152 -3.15 -6.10 -24.23
N GLU A 153 -2.80 -7.19 -23.54
CA GLU A 153 -3.61 -7.72 -22.42
C GLU A 153 -3.53 -6.83 -21.18
N PHE A 154 -2.41 -6.13 -20.96
CA PHE A 154 -2.25 -5.18 -19.86
C PHE A 154 -3.04 -3.87 -20.05
N ASP A 155 -3.44 -3.55 -21.28
CA ASP A 155 -4.23 -2.37 -21.62
C ASP A 155 -5.75 -2.63 -21.58
N LYS A 156 -6.19 -3.86 -21.32
CA LYS A 156 -7.59 -4.25 -21.12
C LYS A 156 -7.95 -4.27 -19.64
#